data_AF-A0A836RYA0-F1
#
_entry.id   AF-A0A836RYA0-F1
#
_cell.length_a   1.000
_cell.length_b   1.000
_cell.length_c   1.000
_cell.angle_alpha   90.00
_cell.angle_beta   90.00
_cell.angle_gamma   90.00
#
_symmetry.space_group_name_H-M   'P 1'
#
loop_
_entity.id
_entity.type
_entity.pdbx_description
1 polymer ?
#
loop_
_entity_poly.entity_id
_entity_poly.type
_entity_poly.pdbx_seq_one_letter_code
_entity_poly.pdbx_strand_id
1 'polypeptide(L)'
;MVGQRDMIGGIRVEGYVGQAHGFIDVLQGRIIFVIVAGSTRTSTIPGISVAGPSPEVTMLTPILDVEYLLAGKPITLNAVPVTPEGLPTPAVITRALVYRLGLPVLVVDAGCSSPPRVPHVALPSRRMGGRIDVEPALPRGVAKQLYMEARLLGATLAYGHDALVVGETIPGGTTVAAAVLEALGYRALGRVSSSSVQNPH
;
A
#
# COMPACT_ATOMS: atom_id res chain seq x y z
N MET A 1 -30.09 27.28 -4.47
CA MET A 1 -29.62 27.56 -3.10
C MET A 1 -28.27 26.89 -2.94
N VAL A 2 -27.19 27.68 -2.91
CA VAL A 2 -25.82 27.18 -2.75
C VAL A 2 -25.67 26.81 -1.27
N GLY A 3 -25.55 25.52 -1.00
CA GLY A 3 -25.42 24.97 0.34
C GLY A 3 -24.24 25.58 1.09
N GLN A 4 -24.49 25.87 2.36
CA GLN A 4 -23.50 26.27 3.35
C GLN A 4 -22.31 25.30 3.26
N ARG A 5 -21.11 25.82 2.97
CA ARG A 5 -19.91 25.00 2.77
C ARG A 5 -19.39 24.60 4.15
N ASP A 6 -19.52 23.34 4.50
CA ASP A 6 -19.04 22.84 5.78
C ASP A 6 -17.52 22.69 5.78
N MET A 7 -16.88 23.47 6.65
CA MET A 7 -15.44 23.53 6.88
C MET A 7 -15.16 22.89 8.24
N ILE A 8 -14.29 21.88 8.28
CA ILE A 8 -13.91 21.19 9.52
C ILE A 8 -12.41 21.40 9.72
N GLY A 9 -12.03 22.20 10.72
CA GLY A 9 -10.62 22.47 11.01
C GLY A 9 -9.83 23.06 9.82
N GLY A 10 -10.50 23.79 8.92
CA GLY A 10 -9.89 24.32 7.69
C GLY A 10 -9.95 23.38 6.48
N ILE A 11 -10.46 22.16 6.64
CA ILE A 11 -10.66 21.18 5.55
C ILE A 11 -12.05 21.38 4.96
N ARG A 12 -12.10 21.57 3.64
CA ARG A 12 -13.36 21.60 2.89
C ARG A 12 -13.87 20.18 2.69
N VAL A 13 -15.13 19.93 3.07
CA VAL A 13 -15.77 18.63 2.91
C VAL A 13 -16.75 18.67 1.73
N GLU A 14 -16.68 17.66 0.88
CA GLU A 14 -17.61 17.45 -0.23
C GLU A 14 -18.30 16.09 -0.06
N GLY A 15 -19.64 16.05 -0.16
CA GLY A 15 -20.43 14.82 -0.06
C GLY A 15 -20.93 14.50 1.35
N TYR A 16 -20.45 13.41 1.94
CA TYR A 16 -20.96 12.80 3.18
C TYR A 16 -20.51 13.53 4.46
N VAL A 17 -20.98 14.78 4.66
CA VAL A 17 -20.51 15.68 5.74
C VAL A 17 -20.64 15.08 7.14
N GLY A 18 -21.77 14.44 7.46
CA GLY A 18 -22.00 13.85 8.79
C GLY A 18 -20.98 12.76 9.14
N GLN A 19 -20.58 11.93 8.18
CA GLN A 19 -19.51 10.95 8.37
C GLN A 19 -18.11 11.59 8.41
N ALA A 20 -17.90 12.71 7.70
CA ALA A 20 -16.62 13.40 7.64
C ALA A 20 -16.18 13.97 9.00
N HIS A 21 -17.12 14.51 9.80
CA HIS A 21 -16.84 14.98 11.16
C HIS A 21 -16.25 13.86 12.03
N GLY A 22 -16.98 12.75 12.16
CA GLY A 22 -16.53 11.61 12.98
C GLY A 22 -15.20 11.02 12.50
N PHE A 23 -14.98 10.98 11.17
CA PHE A 23 -13.70 10.54 10.62
C PHE A 23 -12.54 11.48 11.00
N ILE A 24 -12.71 12.79 10.85
CA ILE A 24 -11.68 13.78 11.19
C ILE A 24 -11.39 13.79 12.69
N ASP A 25 -12.42 13.64 13.53
CA ASP A 25 -12.28 13.59 14.98
C ASP A 25 -11.43 12.39 15.42
N VAL A 26 -11.67 11.21 14.83
CA VAL A 26 -10.86 10.01 15.08
C VAL A 26 -9.39 10.22 14.70
N LEU A 27 -9.11 11.01 13.66
CA LEU A 27 -7.75 11.38 13.26
C LEU A 27 -7.06 12.41 14.18
N GLN A 28 -7.75 12.98 15.17
CA GLN A 28 -7.10 13.79 16.22
C GLN A 28 -6.51 12.92 17.34
N GLY A 29 -6.80 11.62 17.36
CA GLY A 29 -6.29 10.68 18.36
C GLY A 29 -4.90 10.13 18.07
N ARG A 30 -4.55 9.03 18.74
CA ARG A 30 -3.31 8.28 18.52
C ARG A 30 -3.40 7.51 17.21
N ILE A 31 -2.69 8.00 16.20
CA ILE A 31 -2.59 7.37 14.89
C ILE A 31 -1.34 6.50 14.80
N ILE A 32 -1.45 5.36 14.13
CA ILE A 32 -0.32 4.60 13.61
C ILE A 32 -0.44 4.40 12.10
N PHE A 33 0.68 4.56 11.40
CA PHE A 33 0.81 4.19 9.99
C PHE A 33 1.22 2.72 9.89
N VAL A 34 0.45 1.93 9.16
CA VAL A 34 0.74 0.52 8.89
C VAL A 34 0.98 0.36 7.40
N ILE A 35 2.20 0.05 6.99
CA ILE A 35 2.57 -0.14 5.59
C ILE A 35 2.66 -1.62 5.28
N VAL A 36 1.72 -2.12 4.49
CA VAL A 36 1.70 -3.51 4.04
C VAL A 36 2.55 -3.65 2.78
N ALA A 37 3.66 -4.37 2.88
CA ALA A 37 4.58 -4.59 1.79
C ALA A 37 4.40 -6.00 1.22
N GLY A 38 4.40 -6.11 -0.10
CA GLY A 38 4.31 -7.39 -0.79
C GLY A 38 4.74 -7.30 -2.25
N SER A 39 5.28 -8.39 -2.78
CA SER A 39 5.63 -8.49 -4.19
C SER A 39 4.70 -9.48 -4.88
N THR A 40 4.45 -9.28 -6.18
CA THR A 40 3.72 -10.23 -7.02
C THR A 40 4.43 -10.38 -8.34
N ARG A 41 4.57 -11.62 -8.84
CA ARG A 41 5.15 -11.85 -10.17
C ARG A 41 4.31 -11.20 -11.28
N THR A 42 3.06 -10.84 -11.02
CA THR A 42 2.25 -10.04 -11.96
C THR A 42 2.93 -8.72 -12.33
N SER A 43 3.75 -8.14 -11.44
CA SER A 43 4.50 -6.91 -11.75
C SER A 43 5.59 -7.11 -12.81
N THR A 44 5.98 -8.36 -13.10
CA THR A 44 7.01 -8.65 -14.10
C THR A 44 6.47 -8.74 -15.53
N ILE A 45 5.15 -8.66 -15.70
CA ILE A 45 4.53 -8.60 -17.02
C ILE A 45 4.87 -7.25 -17.67
N PRO A 46 5.49 -7.23 -18.86
CA PRO A 46 5.85 -5.98 -19.52
C PRO A 46 4.64 -5.04 -19.67
N GLY A 47 4.82 -3.77 -19.27
CA GLY A 47 3.79 -2.74 -19.35
C GLY A 47 2.83 -2.69 -18.15
N ILE A 48 2.78 -3.69 -17.27
CA ILE A 48 1.79 -3.72 -16.16
C ILE A 48 2.19 -2.86 -14.96
N SER A 49 3.49 -2.71 -14.69
CA SER A 49 3.97 -1.92 -13.54
C SER A 49 5.16 -1.06 -13.94
N VAL A 50 5.13 0.21 -13.53
CA VAL A 50 6.25 1.15 -13.63
C VAL A 50 6.89 1.47 -12.28
N ALA A 51 6.57 0.69 -11.24
CA ALA A 51 7.13 0.85 -9.91
C ALA A 51 8.57 0.30 -9.85
N GLY A 52 9.46 0.92 -10.61
CA GLY A 52 10.87 0.54 -10.81
C GLY A 52 11.30 0.63 -12.28
N PRO A 53 12.61 0.76 -12.58
CA PRO A 53 13.13 0.94 -13.93
C PRO A 53 13.09 -0.33 -14.79
N SER A 54 12.90 -1.51 -14.20
CA SER A 54 12.76 -2.79 -14.92
C SER A 54 11.82 -3.74 -14.19
N PRO A 55 11.24 -4.74 -14.89
CA PRO A 55 10.43 -5.81 -14.30
C PRO A 55 11.07 -6.48 -13.08
N GLU A 56 12.38 -6.70 -13.10
CA GLU A 56 13.12 -7.32 -12.00
C GLU A 56 13.21 -6.38 -10.79
N VAL A 57 13.39 -5.08 -11.01
CA VAL A 57 13.47 -4.10 -9.92
C VAL A 57 12.10 -3.88 -9.28
N THR A 58 10.99 -4.07 -10.02
CA THR A 58 9.64 -4.00 -9.41
C THR A 58 9.48 -4.97 -8.24
N MET A 59 10.15 -6.13 -8.28
CA MET A 59 10.07 -7.10 -7.19
C MET A 59 10.71 -6.60 -5.90
N LEU A 60 11.72 -5.74 -6.02
CA LEU A 60 12.46 -5.16 -4.90
C LEU A 60 11.83 -3.86 -4.37
N THR A 61 11.04 -3.16 -5.17
CA THR A 61 10.43 -1.87 -4.78
C THR A 61 9.76 -1.89 -3.41
N PRO A 62 8.94 -2.89 -3.03
CA PRO A 62 8.35 -2.95 -1.69
C PRO A 62 9.38 -2.89 -0.56
N ILE A 63 10.52 -3.58 -0.74
CA ILE A 63 11.61 -3.64 0.22
C ILE A 63 12.33 -2.29 0.27
N LEU A 64 12.65 -1.72 -0.90
CA LEU A 64 13.37 -0.46 -1.00
C LEU A 64 12.55 0.71 -0.45
N ASP A 65 11.23 0.71 -0.67
CA ASP A 65 10.29 1.71 -0.14
C ASP A 65 10.27 1.69 1.39
N VAL A 66 10.12 0.51 2.02
CA VAL A 66 10.05 0.42 3.48
C VAL A 66 11.40 0.65 4.15
N GLU A 67 12.50 0.25 3.52
CA GLU A 67 13.85 0.57 3.97
C GLU A 67 14.11 2.08 3.93
N TYR A 68 13.75 2.74 2.82
CA TYR A 68 13.81 4.20 2.72
C TYR A 68 12.90 4.87 3.76
N LEU A 69 11.66 4.40 3.92
CA LEU A 69 10.70 4.95 4.86
C LEU A 69 11.24 4.94 6.30
N LEU A 70 11.84 3.84 6.75
CA LEU A 70 12.34 3.70 8.12
C LEU A 70 13.78 4.23 8.28
N ALA A 71 14.72 3.78 7.45
CA ALA A 71 16.16 4.08 7.60
C ALA A 71 16.61 5.36 6.87
N GLY A 72 15.75 5.97 6.04
CA GLY A 72 16.06 7.17 5.26
C GLY A 72 16.88 6.94 4.01
N LYS A 73 17.24 5.69 3.76
CA LYS A 73 17.89 5.22 2.54
C LYS A 73 17.55 3.75 2.32
N PRO A 74 17.44 3.30 1.07
CA PRO A 74 17.44 1.88 0.75
C PRO A 74 18.72 1.19 1.25
N ILE A 75 18.62 -0.04 1.77
CA ILE A 75 19.71 -0.83 2.34
C ILE A 75 20.04 -2.03 1.44
N THR A 76 19.02 -2.65 0.86
CA THR A 76 19.14 -3.85 0.02
C THR A 76 19.78 -3.53 -1.32
N LEU A 77 19.41 -2.41 -1.93
CA LEU A 77 20.01 -1.90 -3.16
C LEU A 77 20.19 -0.39 -2.99
N ASN A 78 21.40 0.14 -3.18
CA ASN A 78 21.70 1.57 -3.02
C ASN A 78 21.17 2.40 -4.20
N ALA A 79 19.86 2.32 -4.43
CA ALA A 79 19.12 3.05 -5.43
C ALA A 79 17.71 3.34 -4.88
N VAL A 80 17.34 4.61 -4.82
CA VAL A 80 15.96 5.00 -4.48
C VAL A 80 15.06 4.56 -5.63
N PRO A 81 13.94 3.85 -5.38
CA PRO A 81 13.02 3.51 -6.45
C PRO A 81 12.52 4.78 -7.13
N VAL A 82 12.80 4.88 -8.42
CA VAL A 82 12.24 5.88 -9.32
C VAL A 82 11.48 5.15 -10.43
N THR A 83 10.43 5.76 -10.96
CA THR A 83 9.79 5.27 -12.18
C THR A 83 10.76 5.35 -13.36
N PRO A 84 10.50 4.70 -14.50
CA PRO A 84 11.30 4.86 -15.72
C PRO A 84 11.50 6.33 -16.14
N GLU A 85 10.53 7.20 -15.82
CA GLU A 85 10.56 8.63 -16.09
C GLU A 85 11.34 9.45 -15.02
N GLY A 86 11.92 8.78 -14.03
CA GLY A 86 12.71 9.40 -12.96
C GLY A 86 11.90 10.02 -11.82
N LEU A 87 10.59 9.75 -11.74
CA LEU A 87 9.77 10.23 -10.63
C LEU A 87 10.08 9.43 -9.36
N PRO A 88 10.37 10.09 -8.23
CA PRO A 88 10.69 9.41 -6.98
C PRO A 88 9.48 8.67 -6.41
N THR A 89 9.73 7.60 -5.67
CA THR A 89 8.70 6.84 -4.95
C THR A 89 7.79 7.75 -4.08
N PRO A 90 6.47 7.50 -4.03
CA PRO A 90 5.57 8.15 -3.07
C PRO A 90 5.98 7.95 -1.61
N ALA A 91 6.86 6.98 -1.30
CA ALA A 91 7.43 6.81 0.03
C ALA A 91 8.14 8.09 0.54
N VAL A 92 8.61 8.99 -0.35
CA VAL A 92 9.14 10.32 0.00
C VAL A 92 8.09 11.17 0.74
N ILE A 93 6.85 11.16 0.26
CA ILE A 93 5.74 11.92 0.87
C ILE A 93 5.41 11.33 2.23
N THR A 94 5.24 10.00 2.30
CA THR A 94 4.94 9.29 3.55
C THR A 94 6.02 9.55 4.60
N ARG A 95 7.30 9.42 4.23
CA ARG A 95 8.43 9.68 5.13
C ARG A 95 8.44 11.12 5.64
N ALA A 96 8.22 12.10 4.76
CA ALA A 96 8.17 13.50 5.15
C ALA A 96 7.05 13.77 6.18
N LEU A 97 5.86 13.20 5.96
CA LEU A 97 4.72 13.34 6.86
C LEU A 97 4.97 12.69 8.22
N VAL A 98 5.32 11.40 8.25
CA VAL A 98 5.48 10.67 9.51
C VAL A 98 6.64 11.23 10.34
N TYR A 99 7.73 11.66 9.69
CA TYR A 99 8.85 12.30 10.38
C TYR A 99 8.46 13.69 10.92
N ARG A 100 7.79 14.52 10.12
CA ARG A 100 7.41 15.88 10.51
C ARG A 100 6.39 15.90 11.65
N LEU A 101 5.51 14.90 11.69
CA LEU A 101 4.42 14.77 12.67
C LEU A 101 4.77 13.83 13.82
N GLY A 102 5.92 13.15 13.80
CA GLY A 102 6.33 12.21 14.84
C GLY A 102 5.42 10.98 14.94
N LEU A 103 4.85 10.53 13.82
CA LEU A 103 3.88 9.44 13.80
C LEU A 103 4.59 8.07 13.78
N PRO A 104 4.12 7.10 14.58
CA PRO A 104 4.67 5.75 14.55
C PRO A 104 4.34 5.06 13.22
N VAL A 105 5.31 4.28 12.72
CA VAL A 105 5.19 3.48 11.51
C VAL A 105 5.47 2.02 11.83
N LEU A 106 4.57 1.14 11.41
CA LEU A 106 4.76 -0.30 11.43
C LEU A 106 4.78 -0.84 10.00
N VAL A 107 5.86 -1.52 9.63
CA VAL A 107 5.94 -2.25 8.37
C VAL A 107 5.44 -3.67 8.58
N VAL A 108 4.57 -4.14 7.68
CA VAL A 108 4.02 -5.51 7.67
C VAL A 108 4.42 -6.17 6.36
N ASP A 109 5.29 -7.17 6.43
CA ASP A 109 5.64 -8.04 5.30
C ASP A 109 4.55 -9.11 5.13
N ALA A 110 3.74 -8.93 4.09
CA ALA A 110 2.69 -9.87 3.68
C ALA A 110 3.13 -10.78 2.52
N GLY A 111 4.35 -10.59 1.98
CA GLY A 111 4.83 -11.38 0.84
C GLY A 111 5.88 -10.69 0.00
N CYS A 112 6.84 -9.99 0.58
CA CYS A 112 7.98 -9.43 -0.15
C CYS A 112 8.81 -10.55 -0.83
N SER A 113 9.49 -10.22 -1.94
CA SER A 113 10.38 -11.16 -2.65
C SER A 113 11.54 -11.65 -1.79
N SER A 114 11.95 -10.84 -0.81
CA SER A 114 12.89 -11.17 0.25
C SER A 114 12.60 -10.33 1.51
N PRO A 115 13.04 -10.75 2.70
CA PRO A 115 12.80 -9.99 3.93
C PRO A 115 13.41 -8.57 3.88
N PRO A 116 12.66 -7.51 4.25
CA PRO A 116 13.22 -6.17 4.36
C PRO A 116 14.34 -6.08 5.41
N ARG A 117 15.38 -5.27 5.15
CA ARG A 117 16.52 -5.07 6.08
C ARG A 117 16.27 -3.99 7.13
N VAL A 118 15.03 -3.85 7.57
CA VAL A 118 14.58 -2.93 8.62
C VAL A 118 13.61 -3.67 9.56
N PRO A 119 13.41 -3.22 10.81
CA PRO A 119 12.43 -3.83 11.71
C PRO A 119 11.03 -3.86 11.10
N HIS A 120 10.39 -5.03 11.11
CA HIS A 120 9.06 -5.25 10.52
C HIS A 120 8.36 -6.44 11.20
N VAL A 121 7.05 -6.52 11.02
CA VAL A 121 6.25 -7.70 11.33
C VAL A 121 6.12 -8.55 10.07
N ALA A 122 6.52 -9.81 10.12
CA ALA A 122 6.27 -10.76 9.04
C ALA A 122 5.02 -11.57 9.36
N LEU A 123 4.02 -11.55 8.46
CA LEU A 123 2.84 -12.41 8.64
C LEU A 123 3.25 -13.89 8.48
N PRO A 124 2.78 -14.81 9.35
CA PRO A 124 3.20 -16.21 9.28
C PRO A 124 2.98 -16.88 7.91
N SER A 125 1.85 -16.58 7.25
CA SER A 125 1.51 -17.15 5.94
C SER A 125 1.98 -16.28 4.78
N ARG A 126 2.84 -15.28 5.02
CA ARG A 126 3.33 -14.35 3.98
C ARG A 126 3.85 -15.12 2.78
N ARG A 127 3.43 -14.68 1.60
CA ARG A 127 3.85 -15.30 0.34
C ARG A 127 3.74 -14.30 -0.78
N MET A 128 4.79 -14.28 -1.59
CA MET A 128 4.82 -13.52 -2.83
C MET A 128 3.71 -13.99 -3.77
N GLY A 129 3.01 -13.03 -4.37
CA GLY A 129 1.94 -13.31 -5.33
C GLY A 129 2.48 -13.94 -6.62
N GLY A 130 1.70 -14.86 -7.20
CA GLY A 130 1.95 -15.44 -8.51
C GLY A 130 1.61 -14.49 -9.67
N ARG A 131 1.90 -14.93 -10.89
CA ARG A 131 1.47 -14.26 -12.12
C ARG A 131 0.02 -14.61 -12.45
N ILE A 132 -0.91 -13.70 -12.19
CA ILE A 132 -2.36 -14.00 -12.25
C ILE A 132 -2.89 -14.37 -13.64
N ASP A 133 -2.11 -14.13 -14.69
CA ASP A 133 -2.46 -14.46 -16.07
C ASP A 133 -2.16 -15.93 -16.43
N VAL A 134 -1.29 -16.61 -15.68
CA VAL A 134 -0.85 -17.99 -15.96
C VAL A 134 -0.92 -18.94 -14.76
N GLU A 135 -0.99 -18.41 -13.54
CA GLU A 135 -1.04 -19.20 -12.30
C GLU A 135 -1.92 -18.53 -11.22
N PRO A 136 -2.37 -19.26 -10.19
CA PRO A 136 -3.06 -18.65 -9.07
C PRO A 136 -2.22 -17.58 -8.37
N ALA A 137 -2.84 -16.44 -8.03
CA ALA A 137 -2.19 -15.36 -7.29
C ALA A 137 -1.60 -15.84 -5.95
N LEU A 138 -2.31 -16.72 -5.25
CA LEU A 138 -1.88 -17.35 -4.01
C LEU A 138 -2.34 -18.82 -4.00
N PRO A 139 -1.63 -19.73 -3.32
CA PRO A 139 -2.12 -21.07 -3.08
C PRO A 139 -3.47 -21.06 -2.34
N ARG A 140 -4.30 -22.08 -2.59
CA ARG A 140 -5.62 -22.19 -1.95
C ARG A 140 -5.49 -22.16 -0.43
N GLY A 141 -6.29 -21.30 0.21
CA GLY A 141 -6.32 -21.15 1.68
C GLY A 141 -5.37 -20.07 2.23
N VAL A 142 -4.31 -19.71 1.50
CA VAL A 142 -3.32 -18.71 1.98
C VAL A 142 -3.97 -17.34 2.18
N ALA A 143 -4.84 -16.90 1.26
CA ALA A 143 -5.57 -15.63 1.42
C ALA A 143 -6.40 -15.59 2.72
N LYS A 144 -7.04 -16.72 3.08
CA LYS A 144 -7.81 -16.84 4.33
C LYS A 144 -6.89 -16.80 5.55
N GLN A 145 -5.74 -17.46 5.50
CA GLN A 145 -4.75 -17.43 6.58
C GLN A 145 -4.22 -16.01 6.80
N LEU A 146 -3.77 -15.34 5.74
CA LEU A 146 -3.30 -13.95 5.78
C LEU A 146 -4.36 -13.01 6.35
N TYR A 147 -5.63 -13.18 5.95
CA TYR A 147 -6.74 -12.40 6.50
C TYR A 147 -6.88 -12.60 8.01
N MET A 148 -6.84 -13.85 8.49
CA MET A 148 -6.96 -14.14 9.92
C MET A 148 -5.77 -13.60 10.73
N GLU A 149 -4.55 -13.74 10.21
CA GLU A 149 -3.33 -13.21 10.81
C GLU A 149 -3.35 -11.68 10.88
N ALA A 150 -3.70 -11.01 9.77
CA ALA A 150 -3.81 -9.56 9.71
C ALA A 150 -4.91 -9.03 10.63
N ARG A 151 -6.03 -9.76 10.79
CA ARG A 151 -7.07 -9.42 11.76
C ARG A 151 -6.59 -9.47 13.21
N LEU A 152 -5.81 -10.48 13.57
CA LEU A 152 -5.22 -10.57 14.92
C LEU A 152 -4.22 -9.44 15.17
N LEU A 153 -3.37 -9.14 14.19
CA LEU A 153 -2.45 -8.01 14.26
C LEU A 153 -3.21 -6.69 14.41
N GLY A 154 -4.21 -6.44 13.57
CA GLY A 154 -5.04 -5.24 13.63
C GLY A 154 -5.76 -5.08 14.97
N ALA A 155 -6.33 -6.17 15.51
CA ALA A 155 -6.96 -6.17 16.84
C ALA A 155 -5.95 -5.84 17.95
N THR A 156 -4.71 -6.30 17.83
CA THR A 156 -3.64 -5.99 18.79
C THR A 156 -3.28 -4.50 18.73
N LEU A 157 -3.14 -3.95 17.52
CA LEU A 157 -2.81 -2.53 17.32
C LEU A 157 -3.93 -1.60 17.79
N ALA A 158 -5.19 -2.01 17.68
CA ALA A 158 -6.36 -1.23 18.08
C ALA A 158 -6.43 -0.95 19.59
N TYR A 159 -5.75 -1.72 20.45
CA TYR A 159 -5.67 -1.39 21.88
C TYR A 159 -4.86 -0.12 22.18
N GLY A 160 -3.90 0.21 21.31
CA GLY A 160 -2.95 1.30 21.51
C GLY A 160 -3.22 2.55 20.67
N HIS A 161 -4.17 2.49 19.74
CA HIS A 161 -4.36 3.52 18.72
C HIS A 161 -5.84 3.74 18.45
N ASP A 162 -6.20 5.01 18.29
CA ASP A 162 -7.56 5.43 17.98
C ASP A 162 -7.83 5.32 16.47
N ALA A 163 -6.77 5.38 15.66
CA ALA A 163 -6.81 5.23 14.21
C ALA A 163 -5.60 4.46 13.64
N LEU A 164 -5.87 3.63 12.64
CA LEU A 164 -4.85 2.96 11.82
C LEU A 164 -4.93 3.49 10.39
N VAL A 165 -3.85 4.09 9.90
CA VAL A 165 -3.71 4.48 8.50
C VAL A 165 -2.97 3.37 7.77
N VAL A 166 -3.70 2.58 6.97
CA VAL A 166 -3.14 1.42 6.28
C VAL A 166 -2.77 1.81 4.85
N GLY A 167 -1.48 1.82 4.55
CA GLY A 167 -0.92 1.99 3.21
C GLY A 167 -0.38 0.68 2.66
N GLU A 168 -0.04 0.67 1.38
CA GLU A 168 0.56 -0.49 0.71
C GLU A 168 1.74 -0.08 -0.18
N THR A 169 2.64 -1.04 -0.43
CA THR A 169 3.61 -0.98 -1.54
C THR A 169 3.65 -2.35 -2.21
N ILE A 170 2.88 -2.47 -3.30
CA ILE A 170 2.68 -3.69 -4.07
C ILE A 170 2.66 -3.36 -5.58
N PRO A 171 3.82 -3.38 -6.25
CA PRO A 171 3.90 -3.29 -7.70
C PRO A 171 2.99 -4.30 -8.39
N GLY A 172 2.26 -3.87 -9.42
CA GLY A 172 1.21 -4.68 -10.07
C GLY A 172 -0.09 -4.82 -9.28
N GLY A 173 -0.19 -4.20 -8.09
CA GLY A 173 -1.35 -4.26 -7.21
C GLY A 173 -2.66 -3.75 -7.85
N THR A 174 -2.59 -2.73 -8.71
CA THR A 174 -3.77 -2.20 -9.42
C THR A 174 -4.39 -3.22 -10.38
N THR A 175 -3.55 -4.03 -11.05
CA THR A 175 -4.00 -5.11 -11.93
C THR A 175 -4.63 -6.25 -11.13
N VAL A 176 -4.02 -6.64 -10.01
CA VAL A 176 -4.59 -7.63 -9.09
C VAL A 176 -5.92 -7.12 -8.52
N ALA A 177 -6.01 -5.84 -8.14
CA ALA A 177 -7.23 -5.22 -7.64
C ALA A 177 -8.35 -5.24 -8.71
N ALA A 178 -8.04 -4.92 -9.96
CA ALA A 178 -9.00 -5.02 -11.06
C ALA A 178 -9.52 -6.44 -11.23
N ALA A 179 -8.63 -7.44 -11.24
CA ALA A 179 -9.01 -8.84 -11.39
C ALA A 179 -9.92 -9.32 -10.24
N VAL A 180 -9.62 -8.93 -9.00
CA VAL A 180 -10.47 -9.25 -7.84
C VAL A 180 -11.84 -8.58 -7.94
N LEU A 181 -11.90 -7.31 -8.33
CA LEU A 181 -13.16 -6.58 -8.48
C LEU A 181 -14.03 -7.18 -9.59
N GLU A 182 -13.46 -7.52 -10.75
CA GLU A 182 -14.16 -8.19 -11.84
C GLU A 182 -14.68 -9.57 -11.42
N ALA A 183 -13.87 -10.35 -10.69
CA ALA A 183 -14.29 -11.66 -10.17
C ALA A 183 -15.46 -11.55 -9.17
N LEU A 184 -15.60 -10.42 -8.47
CA LEU A 184 -16.71 -10.12 -7.57
C LEU A 184 -17.93 -9.51 -8.29
N GLY A 185 -17.87 -9.33 -9.62
CA GLY A 185 -18.97 -8.81 -10.43
C GLY A 185 -19.00 -7.28 -10.59
N TYR A 186 -17.95 -6.58 -10.17
CA TYR A 186 -17.80 -5.14 -10.40
C TYR A 186 -17.14 -4.89 -11.77
N ARG A 187 -17.71 -3.99 -12.57
CA ARG A 187 -17.10 -3.51 -13.82
C ARG A 187 -15.92 -2.58 -13.50
N ALA A 188 -14.74 -3.15 -13.30
CA ALA A 188 -13.52 -2.49 -12.84
C ALA A 188 -12.46 -2.31 -13.95
N LEU A 189 -12.54 -3.05 -15.05
CA LEU A 189 -11.73 -2.79 -16.24
C LEU A 189 -11.98 -1.35 -16.72
N GLY A 190 -10.91 -0.61 -16.98
CA GLY A 190 -11.01 0.83 -17.33
C GLY A 190 -11.22 1.78 -16.13
N ARG A 191 -11.28 1.28 -14.89
CA ARG A 191 -11.64 2.10 -13.70
C ARG A 191 -10.62 2.09 -12.57
N VAL A 192 -9.70 1.12 -12.55
CA VAL A 192 -8.57 1.15 -11.62
C VAL A 192 -7.50 2.13 -12.09
N SER A 193 -6.79 2.77 -11.17
CA SER A 193 -5.68 3.67 -11.50
C SER A 193 -4.42 2.90 -11.94
N SER A 194 -3.39 3.63 -12.37
CA SER A 194 -2.04 3.13 -12.64
C SER A 194 -1.00 3.98 -11.92
N SER A 195 0.18 3.41 -11.65
CA SER A 195 1.35 4.16 -11.19
C SER A 195 2.08 4.89 -12.33
N SER A 196 1.64 4.72 -13.58
CA SER A 196 2.14 5.43 -14.77
C SER A 196 1.13 6.48 -15.26
N VAL A 197 1.64 7.47 -15.99
CA VAL A 197 0.85 8.47 -16.74
C VAL A 197 -0.07 7.78 -17.76
N GLN A 198 0.38 6.69 -18.38
CA GLN A 198 -0.45 5.87 -19.26
C GLN A 198 -0.96 4.65 -18.48
N ASN A 199 -2.28 4.50 -18.40
CA ASN A 199 -2.91 3.35 -17.80
C ASN A 199 -3.15 2.28 -18.89
N PRO A 200 -2.44 1.13 -18.87
CA PRO A 200 -2.57 0.10 -19.89
C PRO A 200 -3.77 -0.80 -19.56
N HIS A 201 -4.96 -0.29 -19.85
CA HIS A 201 -6.22 -1.04 -19.79
C HIS A 201 -6.35 -2.04 -20.94
#